data_AF-A0A975H297-F1
#
_entry.id   AF-A0A975H297-F1
#
_cell.length_a   1.000
_cell.length_b   1.000
_cell.length_c   1.000
_cell.angle_alpha   90.00
_cell.angle_beta   90.00
_cell.angle_gamma   90.00
#
_symmetry.space_group_name_H-M   'P 1'
#
loop_
_entity.id
_entity.type
_entity.pdbx_description
1 polymer ?
#
loop_
_entity_poly.entity_id
_entity_poly.type
_entity_poly.pdbx_seq_one_letter_code
_entity_poly.pdbx_strand_id
1 'polypeptide(L)' 'MVTAKKPVNEQTSKRVATDASKLLRDPKSSAAVKRVAGSALTQTANKPKKK' A
#
# COMPACT_ATOMS: atom_id res chain seq x y z
N MET A 1 13.61 -13.08 25.91
CA MET A 1 14.03 -11.82 25.26
C MET A 1 14.35 -12.09 23.79
N VAL A 2 13.63 -11.39 22.90
CA VAL A 2 13.90 -11.06 21.48
C VAL A 2 14.36 -12.16 20.50
N THR A 3 13.41 -12.71 19.74
CA THR A 3 13.64 -12.95 18.31
C THR A 3 13.19 -11.71 17.55
N ALA A 4 14.11 -10.77 17.35
CA ALA A 4 13.86 -9.61 16.49
C ALA A 4 13.70 -10.10 15.04
N LYS A 5 12.46 -10.41 14.64
CA LYS A 5 12.08 -10.52 13.24
C LYS A 5 12.50 -9.19 12.60
N LYS A 6 13.49 -9.21 11.69
CA LYS A 6 13.86 -8.03 10.87
C LYS A 6 12.55 -7.32 10.50
N PRO A 7 12.42 -5.98 10.62
CA PRO A 7 11.21 -5.31 10.20
C PRO A 7 11.01 -5.71 8.75
N VAL A 8 10.00 -6.54 8.51
CA VAL A 8 9.78 -7.06 7.17
C VAL A 8 9.33 -5.85 6.39
N ASN A 9 10.20 -5.37 5.51
CA ASN A 9 9.89 -4.31 4.58
C ASN A 9 8.98 -4.90 3.47
N GLU A 10 7.90 -5.54 3.92
CA GLU A 10 6.83 -6.15 3.14
C GLU A 10 6.06 -5.01 2.50
N GLN A 11 6.52 -4.64 1.32
CA GLN A 11 6.00 -3.51 0.59
C GLN A 11 5.07 -3.99 -0.51
N THR A 12 3.94 -3.32 -0.65
CA THR A 12 3.08 -3.49 -1.81
C THR A 12 3.87 -3.18 -3.08
N SER A 13 3.86 -4.10 -4.04
CA SER A 13 4.58 -3.92 -5.31
C SER A 13 4.06 -2.70 -6.08
N LYS A 14 4.92 -2.09 -6.92
CA LYS A 14 4.56 -0.92 -7.74
C LYS A 14 3.32 -1.16 -8.60
N ARG A 15 3.13 -2.39 -9.10
CA ARG A 15 1.97 -2.76 -9.93
C ARG A 15 0.68 -2.69 -9.11
N VAL A 16 0.68 -3.32 -7.94
CA VAL A 16 -0.48 -3.31 -7.03
C VAL A 16 -0.78 -1.90 -6.54
N ALA A 17 0.23 -1.09 -6.23
CA ALA A 17 0.03 0.32 -5.88
C ALA A 17 -0.58 1.14 -7.02
N THR A 18 -0.16 0.86 -8.27
CA THR A 18 -0.71 1.52 -9.46
C THR A 18 -2.18 1.16 -9.66
N ASP A 19 -2.52 -0.12 -9.52
CA ASP A 19 -3.90 -0.58 -9.69
C ASP A 19 -4.80 -0.12 -8.55
N ALA A 20 -4.31 -0.13 -7.30
CA ALA A 20 -5.00 0.47 -6.15
C ALA A 20 -5.28 1.97 -6.37
N SER A 21 -4.33 2.71 -6.96
CA SER A 21 -4.53 4.13 -7.30
C SER A 21 -5.61 4.34 -8.36
N LYS A 22 -5.70 3.46 -9.36
CA LYS A 22 -6.78 3.50 -10.36
C LYS A 22 -8.13 3.22 -9.68
N LEU A 23 -8.16 2.24 -8.79
CA LEU A 23 -9.35 1.80 -8.07
C LEU A 23 -9.93 2.87 -7.15
N LEU A 24 -9.08 3.71 -6.54
CA LEU A 24 -9.51 4.88 -5.79
C LEU A 24 -10.13 5.98 -6.66
N ARG A 25 -9.63 6.13 -7.88
CA ARG A 25 -10.07 7.15 -8.84
C ARG A 25 -11.31 6.73 -9.62
N ASP A 26 -11.59 5.44 -9.68
CA ASP A 26 -12.75 4.91 -10.39
C ASP A 26 -14.05 5.19 -9.60
N PRO A 27 -15.02 5.93 -10.19
CA PRO A 27 -16.32 6.17 -9.57
C PRO A 27 -17.17 4.89 -9.42
N LYS A 28 -16.91 3.85 -10.23
CA LYS A 28 -17.61 2.56 -10.14
C LYS A 28 -17.07 1.64 -9.04
N SER A 29 -15.96 2.01 -8.41
CA SER A 29 -15.36 1.16 -7.37
C SER A 29 -16.11 1.27 -6.05
N SER A 30 -16.44 0.11 -5.47
CA SER A 30 -17.16 0.00 -4.19
C SER A 30 -16.37 0.59 -3.03
N ALA A 31 -17.06 1.10 -2.01
CA ALA A 31 -16.44 1.68 -0.82
C ALA A 31 -15.48 0.70 -0.11
N ALA A 32 -15.82 -0.60 -0.08
CA ALA A 32 -14.94 -1.63 0.48
C ALA A 32 -13.62 -1.75 -0.31
N VAL A 33 -13.72 -1.71 -1.63
CA VAL A 33 -12.57 -1.79 -2.53
C VAL A 33 -11.66 -0.57 -2.36
N LYS A 34 -12.24 0.63 -2.24
CA LYS A 34 -11.49 1.86 -1.98
C LYS A 34 -10.76 1.81 -0.64
N ARG A 35 -11.37 1.23 0.40
CA ARG A 35 -10.72 1.02 1.70
C ARG A 35 -9.51 0.08 1.61
N VAL A 36 -9.65 -1.05 0.92
CA VAL A 36 -8.55 -2.00 0.71
C VAL A 36 -7.45 -1.37 -0.14
N ALA A 37 -7.80 -0.66 -1.21
CA ALA A 37 -6.85 0.05 -2.06
C ALA A 37 -6.06 1.12 -1.28
N GLY A 38 -6.72 1.88 -0.40
CA GLY A 38 -6.05 2.83 0.50
C GLY A 38 -5.09 2.13 1.46
N SER A 39 -5.47 0.97 2.01
CA SER A 39 -4.59 0.17 2.87
C SER A 39 -3.35 -0.36 2.11
N ALA A 40 -3.53 -0.83 0.87
CA ALA A 40 -2.42 -1.22 0.01
C ALA A 40 -1.49 -0.02 -0.33
N LEU A 41 -2.06 1.18 -0.48
CA LEU A 41 -1.27 2.39 -0.73
C LEU A 41 -0.46 2.88 0.47
N THR A 42 -0.87 2.59 1.71
CA THR A 42 -0.02 2.90 2.86
C THR A 42 1.09 1.86 3.07
N GLN A 43 0.94 0.67 2.50
CA GLN A 43 1.94 -0.41 2.57
C GLN A 43 2.92 -0.40 1.39
N THR A 44 2.71 0.42 0.36
CA THR A 44 3.73 0.58 -0.69
C THR A 44 4.96 1.29 -0.13
N ALA A 45 6.12 0.87 -0.65
CA ALA A 45 7.39 1.49 -0.40
C ALA A 45 7.35 3.00 -0.61
N ASN A 46 7.28 3.78 0.46
CA ASN A 46 7.53 5.20 0.36
C ASN A 46 9.03 5.36 0.16
N LYS A 47 9.46 6.03 -0.92
CA LYS A 47 10.85 6.49 -1.02
C LYS A 47 11.15 7.22 0.29
N PRO A 48 12.24 6.88 1.01
CA PRO A 48 12.55 7.57 2.25
C PRO A 48 12.55 9.07 1.95
N LYS A 49 11.73 9.83 2.65
CA LYS A 49 11.76 11.29 2.59
C LYS A 49 13.19 11.68 2.94
N LYS A 50 14.00 12.05 1.93
CA LYS A 50 15.24 12.78 2.18
C LYS A 50 14.80 14.09 2.86
N LYS A 51 15.14 14.21 4.15
CA LYS A 51 15.16 15.49 4.85
C LYS A 51 16.14 16.42 4.15
#